data_AF-A0A151P261-F1
#
_entry.id   AF-A0A151P261-F1
#
_cell.length_a   1.000
_cell.length_b   1.000
_cell.length_c   1.000
_cell.angle_alpha   90.00
_cell.angle_beta   90.00
_cell.angle_gamma   90.00
#
_symmetry.space_group_name_H-M   'P 1'
#
loop_
_entity.id
_entity.type
_entity.pdbx_description
1 polymer ?
#
loop_
_entity_poly.entity_id
_entity_poly.type
_entity_poly.pdbx_seq_one_letter_code
_entity_poly.pdbx_strand_id
1 'polypeptide(L)'
;MWCKLSRENFFDEFQMAGVAAEHNEIYLELTPENLSKALKTAQNAKTVKIKLTNKHCPCLTVAVELPSLSSSSRIVMHDIPAGVIPRRL
;
A
#
# COMPACT_ATOMS: atom_id res chain seq x y z
N MET A 1 -4.56 12.80 -15.28
CA MET A 1 -4.06 11.51 -15.79
C MET A 1 -4.78 10.41 -15.03
N TRP A 2 -5.29 9.37 -15.71
CA TRP A 2 -5.97 8.22 -15.09
C TRP A 2 -5.19 6.95 -15.40
N CYS A 3 -4.90 6.13 -14.39
CA CYS A 3 -4.22 4.86 -14.54
C CYS A 3 -4.98 3.80 -13.73
N LYS A 4 -5.22 2.63 -14.35
CA LYS A 4 -5.89 1.48 -13.71
C LYS A 4 -4.96 0.28 -13.79
N LEU A 5 -4.72 -0.35 -12.64
CA LEU A 5 -3.94 -1.58 -12.52
C LEU A 5 -4.90 -2.71 -12.13
N SER A 6 -4.83 -3.84 -12.82
CA SER A 6 -5.66 -5.01 -12.50
C SER A 6 -5.01 -5.82 -11.39
N ARG A 7 -5.72 -6.04 -10.28
CA ARG A 7 -5.23 -6.81 -9.12
C ARG A 7 -4.66 -8.18 -9.49
N GLU A 8 -5.28 -8.83 -10.48
CA GLU A 8 -5.02 -10.23 -10.88
C GLU A 8 -3.61 -10.44 -11.43
N ASN A 9 -2.96 -9.37 -11.89
CA ASN A 9 -1.64 -9.45 -12.52
C ASN A 9 -0.51 -9.06 -11.57
N PHE A 10 -0.81 -8.48 -10.40
CA PHE A 10 0.19 -7.84 -9.54
C PHE A 10 0.29 -8.42 -8.13
N PHE A 11 -0.79 -9.03 -7.61
CA PHE A 11 -0.84 -9.47 -6.22
C PHE A 11 -1.15 -10.96 -6.13
N ASP A 12 -0.26 -11.71 -5.48
CA ASP A 12 -0.53 -13.11 -5.11
C ASP A 12 -1.67 -13.22 -4.09
N GLU A 13 -1.75 -12.24 -3.18
CA GLU A 13 -2.80 -12.15 -2.17
C GLU A 13 -3.33 -10.71 -2.09
N PHE A 14 -4.66 -10.56 -2.15
CA PHE A 14 -5.31 -9.27 -2.00
C PHE A 14 -6.64 -9.40 -1.26
N GLN A 15 -6.81 -8.63 -0.20
CA GLN A 15 -8.05 -8.55 0.56
C GLN A 15 -8.40 -7.09 0.82
N MET A 16 -9.65 -6.73 0.54
CA MET A 16 -10.16 -5.38 0.71
C MET A 16 -11.63 -5.41 1.11
N ALA A 17 -11.95 -4.68 2.17
CA ALA A 17 -13.30 -4.48 2.67
C ALA A 17 -13.51 -2.99 2.92
N GLY A 18 -14.37 -2.37 2.12
CA GLY A 18 -14.88 -1.02 2.30
C GLY A 18 -16.02 -0.98 3.32
N VAL A 19 -16.50 0.23 3.58
CA VAL A 19 -17.50 0.49 4.65
C VAL A 19 -18.90 -0.02 4.28
N ALA A 20 -19.25 -0.06 2.99
CA ALA A 20 -20.58 -0.47 2.52
C ALA A 20 -20.47 -1.69 1.59
N ALA A 21 -21.31 -2.70 1.82
CA ALA A 21 -21.32 -3.94 1.03
C ALA A 21 -21.72 -3.71 -0.44
N GLU A 22 -22.64 -2.78 -0.71
CA GLU A 22 -23.11 -2.47 -2.07
C GLU A 22 -22.07 -1.75 -2.92
N HIS A 23 -21.15 -1.03 -2.27
CA HIS A 23 -20.13 -0.23 -2.92
C HIS A 23 -18.83 -0.50 -2.17
N ASN A 24 -18.17 -1.62 -2.46
CA ASN A 24 -17.00 -2.09 -1.71
C ASN A 24 -15.70 -1.42 -2.19
N GLU A 25 -15.63 -0.08 -2.11
CA GLU A 25 -14.51 0.73 -2.62
C GLU A 25 -13.92 1.63 -1.53
N ILE A 26 -12.60 1.88 -1.55
CA ILE A 26 -11.97 2.83 -0.62
C ILE A 26 -11.21 3.85 -1.47
N TYR A 27 -11.56 5.12 -1.30
CA TYR A 27 -10.89 6.24 -1.97
C TYR A 27 -9.90 6.88 -1.00
N LEU A 28 -8.63 6.92 -1.42
CA LEU A 28 -7.53 7.48 -0.65
C LEU A 28 -6.83 8.56 -1.47
N GLU A 29 -6.53 9.66 -0.81
CA GLU A 29 -5.64 10.70 -1.31
C GLU A 29 -4.27 10.53 -0.66
N LEU A 30 -3.19 10.60 -1.45
CA LEU A 30 -1.82 10.43 -0.97
C LEU A 30 -0.84 11.20 -1.83
N THR A 31 0.26 11.66 -1.22
CA THR A 31 1.32 12.39 -1.93
C THR A 31 2.11 11.41 -2.83
N PRO A 32 2.13 11.61 -4.16
CA PRO A 32 2.75 10.67 -5.10
C PRO A 32 4.26 10.49 -4.87
N GLU A 33 4.94 11.52 -4.37
CA GLU A 33 6.37 11.49 -4.04
C GLU A 33 6.70 10.48 -2.94
N ASN A 34 5.84 10.37 -1.93
CA ASN A 34 6.03 9.44 -0.81
C ASN A 34 5.84 8.00 -1.28
N LEU A 35 4.83 7.76 -2.13
CA LEU A 35 4.61 6.46 -2.74
C LEU A 35 5.77 6.07 -3.66
N SER A 36 6.25 7.00 -4.50
CA SER A 36 7.39 6.76 -5.39
C SER A 36 8.65 6.37 -4.59
N LYS A 37 8.95 7.10 -3.50
CA LYS A 37 10.09 6.77 -2.62
C LYS A 37 9.95 5.40 -1.98
N ALA A 38 8.76 5.04 -1.49
CA ALA A 38 8.51 3.73 -0.90
C ALA A 38 8.58 2.58 -1.92
N LEU A 39 8.12 2.80 -3.16
CA LEU A 39 8.20 1.77 -4.22
C LEU A 39 9.61 1.63 -4.81
N LYS A 40 10.46 2.65 -4.74
CA LYS A 40 11.86 2.53 -5.15
C LYS A 40 12.63 1.51 -4.30
N THR A 41 12.34 1.41 -3.01
CA THR A 41 12.96 0.40 -2.14
C THR A 41 12.44 -1.01 -2.46
N ALA A 42 11.23 -1.11 -3.02
CA ALA A 42 10.60 -2.36 -3.42
C ALA A 42 11.20 -3.02 -4.68
N GLN A 43 11.94 -2.30 -5.53
CA GLN A 43 12.45 -2.86 -6.80
C GLN A 43 13.34 -4.10 -6.64
N ASN A 44 14.11 -4.16 -5.55
CA ASN A 44 15.00 -5.29 -5.25
C ASN A 44 14.45 -6.15 -4.11
N ALA A 45 13.16 -6.06 -3.81
CA ALA A 45 12.56 -6.77 -2.70
C ALA A 45 12.17 -8.19 -3.09
N LYS A 46 12.22 -9.08 -2.10
CA LYS A 46 11.69 -10.43 -2.20
C LYS A 46 10.16 -10.41 -2.13
N THR A 47 9.61 -9.62 -1.22
CA THR A 47 8.15 -9.47 -1.05
C THR A 47 7.78 -8.03 -0.72
N VAL A 48 6.59 -7.62 -1.13
CA VAL A 48 6.02 -6.30 -0.86
C VAL A 48 4.62 -6.48 -0.32
N LYS A 49 4.32 -5.86 0.82
CA LYS A 49 2.99 -5.88 1.45
C LYS A 49 2.51 -4.45 1.62
N ILE A 50 1.33 -4.16 1.08
CA ILE A 50 0.70 -2.86 1.19
C ILE A 50 -0.53 -3.03 2.09
N LYS A 51 -0.62 -2.22 3.15
CA LYS A 51 -1.73 -2.28 4.11
C LYS A 51 -2.21 -0.88 4.45
N LEU A 52 -3.51 -0.70 4.53
CA LEU A 52 -4.10 0.49 5.13
C LEU A 52 -4.05 0.31 6.66
N THR A 53 -3.34 1.18 7.35
CA THR A 53 -3.22 1.18 8.81
C THR A 53 -3.75 2.48 9.39
N ASN A 54 -4.27 2.43 10.61
CA ASN A 54 -4.69 3.62 11.33
C ASN A 54 -3.91 3.69 12.63
N LYS A 55 -2.78 4.39 12.61
CA LYS A 55 -1.92 4.58 13.78
C LYS A 55 -2.33 5.87 14.49
N HIS A 56 -1.60 6.96 14.22
CA HIS A 56 -1.98 8.31 14.64
C HIS A 56 -2.89 9.00 13.61
N CYS A 57 -2.72 8.63 12.35
CA CYS A 57 -3.54 9.04 11.22
C CYS A 57 -3.72 7.83 10.27
N PRO A 58 -4.72 7.88 9.37
CA PRO A 58 -4.82 6.92 8.28
C PRO A 58 -3.54 6.96 7.43
N CYS A 59 -2.88 5.81 7.30
CA CYS A 59 -1.63 5.66 6.57
C CYS A 59 -1.68 4.44 5.67
N LEU A 60 -1.13 4.56 4.47
CA LEU A 60 -0.79 3.43 3.63
C LEU A 60 0.62 2.95 4.00
N THR A 61 0.70 1.84 4.72
CA THR A 61 1.96 1.21 5.09
C THR A 61 2.44 0.27 3.99
N VAL A 62 3.64 0.53 3.46
CA VAL A 62 4.34 -0.34 2.51
C VAL A 62 5.47 -1.04 3.25
N ALA A 63 5.31 -2.34 3.49
CA ALA A 63 6.33 -3.19 4.08
C ALA A 63 7.08 -3.95 2.97
N VAL A 64 8.39 -3.78 2.93
CA VAL A 64 9.27 -4.28 1.89
C VAL A 64 10.27 -5.24 2.52
N GLU A 65 10.23 -6.51 2.13
CA GLU A 65 11.20 -7.51 2.56
C GLU A 65 12.38 -7.54 1.58
N LEU A 66 13.53 -7.07 2.01
CA LEU A 66 14.74 -7.04 1.20
C LEU A 66 15.57 -8.32 1.39
N PRO A 67 16.12 -8.88 0.30
CA PRO A 67 17.10 -9.96 0.40
C PRO A 67 18.34 -9.46 1.14
N SER A 68 18.85 -10.29 2.05
CA SER A 68 20.08 -10.04 2.79
C SER A 68 21.07 -11.16 2.51
N LEU A 69 22.36 -10.83 2.47
CA LEU A 69 23.45 -11.82 2.42
C LEU A 69 23.71 -12.47 3.78
N SER A 70 23.10 -11.95 4.86
CA SER A 70 23.06 -12.56 6.18
C SER A 70 21.82 -13.46 6.32
N SER A 71 21.83 -14.39 7.28
CA SER A 71 20.73 -15.34 7.56
C SER A 71 19.41 -14.69 8.02
N SER A 72 19.34 -13.36 8.13
CA SER A 72 18.13 -12.62 8.52
C SER A 72 17.65 -11.72 7.39
N SER A 73 16.39 -11.89 6.97
CA SER A 73 15.70 -10.93 6.10
C SER A 73 15.62 -9.56 6.77
N ARG A 74 15.70 -8.48 5.99
CA ARG A 74 15.49 -7.10 6.45
C ARG A 74 14.13 -6.62 5.99
N ILE A 75 13.34 -6.08 6.90
CA ILE A 75 12.03 -5.51 6.59
C ILE A 75 12.11 -3.99 6.73
N VAL A 76 11.85 -3.29 5.64
CA VAL A 76 11.73 -1.82 5.62
C VAL A 76 10.26 -1.47 5.58
N MET A 77 9.82 -0.60 6.51
CA MET A 77 8.44 -0.13 6.55
C MET A 77 8.38 1.36 6.21
N HIS A 78 7.52 1.70 5.26
CA HIS A 78 7.20 3.07 4.90
C HIS A 78 5.74 3.36 5.25
N ASP A 79 5.51 4.24 6.22
CA ASP A 79 4.16 4.72 6.55
C ASP A 79 3.88 5.99 5.75
N ILE A 80 2.98 5.92 4.77
CA ILE A 80 2.61 7.05 3.92
C ILE A 80 1.28 7.62 4.44
N PRO A 81 1.22 8.87 4.92
CA PRO A 81 -0.04 9.49 5.29
C PRO A 81 -1.03 9.48 4.13
N ALA A 82 -2.27 9.07 4.39
CA ALA A 82 -3.34 8.98 3.40
C ALA A 82 -4.60 9.67 3.91
N GLY A 83 -5.16 10.59 3.12
CA GLY A 83 -6.48 11.18 3.38
C GLY A 83 -7.57 10.23 2.92
N VAL A 84 -8.50 9.86 3.80
CA VAL A 84 -9.68 9.09 3.39
C VAL A 84 -10.68 10.05 2.77
N ILE A 85 -11.04 9.83 1.49
CA ILE A 85 -12.04 10.66 0.83
C ILE A 85 -13.42 10.12 1.22
N PRO A 86 -14.24 10.90 1.96
CA PRO A 86 -15.58 10.47 2.31
C PRO A 86 -16.41 10.38 1.02
N ARG A 87 -17.29 9.38 0.96
CA ARG A 87 -18.26 9.34 -0.14
C ARG A 87 -19.24 10.48 0.03
N ARG A 88 -19.56 11.14 -1.07
CA ARG A 88 -20.77 11.95 -1.13
C ARG A 88 -21.95 10.98 -1.11
N LEU A 89 -22.76 11.08 -0.07
CA LEU A 89 -24.06 10.44 0.06
C LEU A 89 -24.97 10.89 -1.09
#